data_AF-A0A7S2I4I4-F1
#
_entry.id   AF-A0A7S2I4I4-F1
#
_cell.length_a   1.000
_cell.length_b   1.000
_cell.length_c   1.000
_cell.angle_alpha   90.00
_cell.angle_beta   90.00
_cell.angle_gamma   90.00
#
_symmetry.space_group_name_H-M   'P 1'
#
loop_
_entity.id
_entity.type
_entity.pdbx_description
1 polymer ?
#
loop_
_entity_poly.entity_id
_entity_poly.type
_entity_poly.pdbx_seq_one_letter_code
_entity_poly.pdbx_strand_id
1 'polypeptide(L)'
;MTVVWLDRIATELIALIETFGHLFNVSTSILGLTVIAIGNSIGDFVADTAAAREGSVSGARMAIAACFGSPVIMNIVSVGVSFTLRLLLTGGVPICFSPISTLTRLGFLLFYLTLLSHLIVFPLGGCAWVQIESERP
;
A
#
# COMPACT_ATOMS: atom_id res chain seq x y z
N MET A 1 9.64 1.78 25.16
CA MET A 1 8.39 1.37 25.86
C MET A 1 7.26 1.09 24.88
N THR A 2 6.90 2.02 23.99
CA THR A 2 5.89 1.81 22.94
C THR A 2 6.17 0.61 22.03
N VAL A 3 7.43 0.41 21.60
CA VAL A 3 7.82 -0.73 20.75
C VAL A 3 7.52 -2.09 21.41
N VAL A 4 7.77 -2.22 22.72
CA VAL A 4 7.49 -3.46 23.46
C VAL A 4 5.98 -3.72 23.53
N TRP A 5 5.17 -2.68 23.73
CA TRP A 5 3.72 -2.81 23.71
C TRP A 5 3.19 -3.21 22.33
N LEU A 6 3.73 -2.61 21.26
CA LEU A 6 3.36 -2.98 19.89
C LEU A 6 3.74 -4.42 19.57
N ASP A 7 4.91 -4.87 20.00
CA ASP A 7 5.37 -6.26 19.84
C ASP A 7 4.45 -7.25 20.57
N ARG A 8 4.02 -6.92 21.79
CA ARG A 8 3.04 -7.73 22.54
C ARG A 8 1.70 -7.80 21.84
N ILE A 9 1.17 -6.67 21.37
CA ILE A 9 -0.11 -6.63 20.65
C ILE A 9 -0.01 -7.41 19.33
N ALA A 10 1.10 -7.27 18.60
CA ALA A 10 1.33 -8.01 17.36
C ALA A 10 1.37 -9.52 17.60
N THR A 11 2.00 -9.96 18.68
CA THR A 11 2.06 -11.38 19.08
C THR A 11 0.67 -11.95 19.34
N GLU A 12 -0.14 -11.26 20.15
CA GLU A 12 -1.52 -11.68 20.43
C GLU A 12 -2.39 -11.68 19.16
N LEU A 13 -2.21 -10.67 18.30
CA LEU A 13 -2.93 -10.59 17.02
C LEU A 13 -2.60 -11.77 16.10
N ILE A 14 -1.32 -12.14 15.97
CA ILE A 14 -0.90 -13.28 15.16
C ILE A 14 -1.50 -14.58 15.71
N ALA A 15 -1.50 -14.76 17.04
CA ALA A 15 -2.12 -15.92 17.68
C ALA A 15 -3.62 -16.02 17.36
N LEU A 16 -4.35 -14.89 17.40
CA LEU A 16 -5.77 -14.86 16.99
C LEU A 16 -5.94 -15.25 15.51
N ILE A 17 -5.15 -14.69 14.61
CA ILE A 17 -5.20 -15.00 13.18
C ILE A 17 -4.93 -16.50 12.95
N GLU A 18 -3.96 -17.09 13.65
CA GLU A 18 -3.67 -18.53 13.57
C GLU A 18 -4.85 -19.39 14.05
N THR A 19 -5.47 -19.03 15.17
CA THR A 19 -6.68 -19.75 15.65
C THR A 19 -7.84 -19.67 14.67
N PHE A 20 -8.08 -18.51 14.06
CA PHE A 20 -9.09 -18.34 13.01
C PHE A 20 -8.72 -19.09 11.72
N GLY A 21 -7.45 -19.12 11.34
CA GLY A 21 -6.96 -19.90 10.21
C GLY A 21 -7.26 -21.39 10.36
N HIS A 22 -7.02 -21.94 11.56
CA HIS A 22 -7.38 -23.32 11.88
C HIS A 22 -8.89 -23.56 11.88
N LEU A 23 -9.70 -22.62 12.38
CA LEU A 23 -11.16 -22.76 12.44
C LEU A 23 -11.82 -22.75 11.05
N PHE A 24 -11.36 -21.85 10.17
CA PHE A 24 -11.91 -21.70 8.82
C PHE A 24 -11.23 -22.57 7.76
N ASN A 25 -10.20 -23.34 8.15
CA ASN A 25 -9.37 -24.15 7.25
C ASN A 25 -8.74 -23.33 6.11
N VAL A 26 -8.36 -22.09 6.41
CA VAL A 26 -7.71 -21.15 5.49
C VAL A 26 -6.25 -20.96 5.92
N SER A 27 -5.35 -20.77 4.96
CA SER A 27 -3.93 -20.51 5.26
C SER A 27 -3.77 -19.27 6.14
N THR A 28 -3.11 -19.43 7.29
CA THR A 28 -2.76 -18.36 8.23
C THR A 28 -2.00 -17.23 7.53
N SER A 29 -1.18 -17.54 6.51
CA SER A 29 -0.45 -16.54 5.73
C SER A 29 -1.39 -15.63 4.94
N ILE A 30 -2.44 -16.18 4.32
CA ILE A 30 -3.41 -15.39 3.55
C ILE A 30 -4.24 -14.52 4.49
N LEU A 31 -4.69 -15.09 5.62
CA LEU A 31 -5.45 -14.37 6.64
C LEU A 31 -4.62 -13.25 7.30
N GLY A 32 -3.34 -13.53 7.57
CA GLY A 32 -2.40 -12.54 8.07
C GLY A 32 -2.16 -11.40 7.08
N LEU A 33 -1.90 -11.74 5.81
CA LEU A 33 -1.73 -10.76 4.75
C LEU A 33 -2.96 -9.85 4.59
N THR A 34 -4.18 -10.39 4.64
CA THR A 34 -5.39 -9.58 4.47
C THR A 34 -5.68 -8.68 5.67
N VAL A 35 -5.55 -9.18 6.89
CA VAL A 35 -5.79 -8.38 8.11
C VAL A 35 -4.78 -7.24 8.22
N ILE A 36 -3.50 -7.51 7.94
CA ILE A 36 -2.46 -6.48 7.92
C ILE A 36 -2.73 -5.46 6.81
N ALA A 37 -3.13 -5.91 5.62
CA ALA A 37 -3.45 -5.01 4.51
C ALA A 37 -4.64 -4.09 4.83
N ILE A 38 -5.73 -4.64 5.40
CA ILE A 38 -6.89 -3.85 5.84
C ILE A 38 -6.48 -2.82 6.89
N GLY A 39 -5.65 -3.22 7.88
CA GLY A 39 -5.16 -2.31 8.91
C GLY A 39 -4.41 -1.10 8.34
N ASN A 40 -3.50 -1.34 7.38
CA ASN A 40 -2.79 -0.26 6.69
C ASN A 40 -3.74 0.64 5.89
N SER A 41 -4.70 0.05 5.14
CA SER A 41 -5.61 0.84 4.31
C SER A 41 -6.67 1.63 5.10
N ILE A 42 -7.11 1.17 6.27
CA ILE A 42 -8.03 1.94 7.12
C ILE A 42 -7.35 3.21 7.65
N GLY A 43 -6.07 3.11 8.05
CA GLY A 43 -5.28 4.26 8.49
C GLY A 43 -5.16 5.31 7.39
N ASP A 44 -4.80 4.88 6.19
CA ASP A 44 -4.71 5.75 5.02
C ASP A 44 -6.07 6.38 4.69
N PHE A 45 -7.17 5.61 4.74
CA PHE A 45 -8.52 6.14 4.51
C PHE A 45 -8.91 7.24 5.51
N VAL A 46 -8.62 7.06 6.80
CA VAL A 46 -8.92 8.06 7.83
C VAL A 46 -8.06 9.31 7.64
N ALA A 47 -6.78 9.16 7.30
CA ALA A 47 -5.88 10.28 7.05
C ALA A 47 -6.28 11.07 5.80
N ASP A 48 -6.59 10.38 4.70
CA ASP A 48 -6.99 11.00 3.43
C ASP A 48 -8.35 11.69 3.55
N THR A 49 -9.31 11.08 4.27
CA THR A 49 -10.60 11.72 4.53
C THR A 49 -10.49 12.93 5.46
N ALA A 50 -9.57 12.90 6.43
CA ALA A 50 -9.26 14.07 7.25
C ALA A 50 -8.65 15.20 6.41
N ALA A 51 -7.65 14.89 5.58
CA ALA A 51 -7.02 15.86 4.67
C ALA A 51 -8.01 16.45 3.64
N ALA A 52 -8.96 15.64 3.16
CA ALA A 52 -10.02 16.11 2.28
C ALA A 52 -11.03 17.04 3.00
N ARG A 53 -11.23 16.86 4.31
CA ARG A 53 -12.17 17.66 5.13
C ARG A 53 -11.61 19.01 5.56
N GLU A 54 -10.29 19.22 5.51
CA GLU A 54 -9.65 20.50 5.86
C GLU A 54 -9.89 21.62 4.81
N GLY A 55 -10.65 21.37 3.73
CA GLY A 55 -11.48 22.40 3.10
C GLY A 55 -10.89 23.19 1.92
N SER A 56 -9.74 22.80 1.36
CA SER A 56 -9.24 23.39 0.11
C SER A 56 -9.32 22.37 -1.04
N VAL A 57 -9.62 22.83 -2.27
CA VAL A 57 -9.48 22.03 -3.51
C VAL A 57 -8.07 21.41 -3.61
N SER A 58 -7.08 22.08 -3.02
CA SER A 58 -5.71 21.59 -2.89
C SER A 58 -5.57 20.41 -1.91
N GLY A 59 -6.37 20.36 -0.84
CA GLY A 59 -6.37 19.29 0.17
C GLY A 59 -6.88 17.96 -0.37
N ALA A 60 -7.95 17.99 -1.19
CA ALA A 60 -8.42 16.79 -1.88
C ALA A 60 -7.39 16.23 -2.88
N ARG A 61 -6.64 17.11 -3.57
CA ARG A 61 -5.51 16.70 -4.42
C ARG A 61 -4.39 16.06 -3.61
N MET A 62 -4.08 16.61 -2.44
CA MET A 62 -3.07 16.06 -1.54
C MET A 62 -3.46 14.68 -1.01
N ALA A 63 -4.72 14.49 -0.62
CA ALA A 63 -5.25 13.21 -0.17
C ALA A 63 -5.17 12.13 -1.27
N ILE A 64 -5.59 12.46 -2.49
CA ILE A 64 -5.48 11.53 -3.63
C ILE A 64 -4.01 11.21 -3.92
N ALA A 65 -3.12 12.20 -3.91
CA ALA A 65 -1.69 11.99 -4.12
C ALA A 65 -1.07 11.12 -3.00
N ALA A 66 -1.50 11.29 -1.75
CA ALA A 66 -1.03 10.50 -0.61
C ALA A 66 -1.47 9.03 -0.71
N CYS A 67 -2.75 8.79 -1.02
CA CYS A 67 -3.33 7.46 -1.20
C CYS A 67 -2.59 6.60 -2.24
N PHE A 68 -2.10 7.20 -3.32
CA PHE A 68 -1.30 6.51 -4.35
C PHE A 68 0.20 6.57 -4.11
N GLY A 69 0.70 7.61 -3.44
CA GLY A 69 2.11 7.73 -3.10
C GLY A 69 2.53 6.67 -2.08
N SER A 70 1.68 6.38 -1.10
CA SER A 70 2.00 5.41 -0.04
C SER A 70 2.34 4.02 -0.60
N PRO A 71 1.53 3.39 -1.48
CA PRO A 71 1.81 2.03 -1.95
C PRO A 71 2.94 1.99 -2.99
N VAL A 72 3.16 3.06 -3.74
CA VAL A 72 4.28 3.18 -4.69
C VAL A 72 5.62 3.20 -3.94
N ILE A 73 5.73 4.05 -2.92
CA ILE A 73 6.94 4.15 -2.10
C ILE A 73 7.17 2.82 -1.37
N MET A 74 6.13 2.23 -0.80
CA MET A 74 6.25 0.92 -0.13
C MET A 74 6.74 -0.18 -1.07
N ASN A 75 6.25 -0.24 -2.31
CA ASN A 75 6.73 -1.23 -3.29
C ASN A 75 8.18 -1.00 -3.71
N ILE A 76 8.57 0.24 -4.03
CA ILE A 76 9.93 0.55 -4.47
C ILE A 76 10.94 0.27 -3.35
N VAL A 77 10.65 0.77 -2.14
CA VAL A 77 11.55 0.63 -1.00
C VAL A 77 11.64 -0.83 -0.56
N SER A 78 10.51 -1.54 -0.42
CA SER A 78 10.55 -2.94 0.04
C SER A 78 11.26 -3.87 -0.94
N VAL A 79 10.95 -3.79 -2.23
CA VAL A 79 11.58 -4.62 -3.25
C VAL A 79 13.04 -4.25 -3.41
N GLY A 80 13.36 -2.94 -3.47
CA GLY A 80 14.72 -2.45 -3.59
C GLY A 80 15.60 -2.92 -2.43
N VAL A 81 15.16 -2.70 -1.18
CA VAL A 81 15.88 -3.14 0.02
C VAL A 81 16.03 -4.66 0.04
N SER A 82 14.99 -5.42 -0.29
CA SER A 82 15.04 -6.88 -0.33
C SER A 82 16.09 -7.39 -1.33
N PHE A 83 16.14 -6.79 -2.53
CA PHE A 83 17.11 -7.15 -3.56
C PHE A 83 18.53 -6.76 -3.17
N THR A 84 18.73 -5.54 -2.67
CA THR A 84 20.04 -5.06 -2.21
C THR A 84 20.56 -5.91 -1.07
N LEU A 85 19.73 -6.23 -0.07
CA LEU A 85 20.10 -7.10 1.04
C LEU A 85 20.48 -8.50 0.54
N ARG A 86 19.69 -9.07 -0.38
CA ARG A 86 19.99 -10.38 -0.96
C ARG A 86 21.28 -10.38 -1.77
N LEU A 87 21.57 -9.31 -2.51
CA LEU A 87 22.82 -9.17 -3.24
C LEU A 87 24.03 -9.12 -2.29
N LEU A 88 23.92 -8.35 -1.20
CA LEU A 88 24.96 -8.22 -0.18
C LEU A 88 25.22 -9.54 0.54
N LEU A 89 24.15 -10.24 0.95
CA LEU A 89 24.27 -11.50 1.69
C LEU A 89 24.80 -12.66 0.84
N THR A 90 24.55 -12.65 -0.47
CA THR A 90 24.96 -13.74 -1.38
C THR A 90 26.28 -13.43 -2.11
N GLY A 91 26.93 -12.31 -1.81
CA GLY A 91 28.26 -11.97 -2.37
C GLY A 91 28.31 -11.90 -3.90
N GLY A 92 27.19 -11.60 -4.57
CA GLY A 92 27.12 -11.51 -6.03
C GLY A 92 26.83 -12.83 -6.77
N VAL A 93 26.50 -13.93 -6.08
CA VAL A 93 26.05 -15.16 -6.75
C VAL A 93 24.71 -14.92 -7.46
N PRO A 94 24.55 -15.34 -8.73
CA PRO A 94 23.31 -15.16 -9.48
C PRO A 94 22.15 -15.88 -8.80
N ILE A 95 21.08 -15.14 -8.56
CA ILE A 95 19.88 -15.60 -7.87
C ILE A 95 18.97 -16.26 -8.91
N CYS A 96 18.65 -17.54 -8.75
CA CYS A 96 17.63 -18.21 -9.55
C CYS A 96 16.25 -17.80 -9.05
N PHE A 97 15.48 -17.08 -9.88
CA PHE A 97 14.10 -16.72 -9.56
C PHE A 97 13.20 -17.94 -9.75
N SER A 98 12.55 -18.39 -8.68
CA SER A 98 11.40 -19.29 -8.79
C SER A 98 10.30 -18.58 -9.60
N PRO A 99 9.51 -19.31 -10.41
CA PRO A 99 8.38 -18.72 -11.12
C PRO A 99 7.45 -18.00 -10.12
N ILE A 100 7.25 -16.70 -10.37
CA ILE A 100 6.34 -15.86 -9.59
C ILE A 100 4.92 -16.42 -9.78
N SER A 101 4.18 -16.56 -8.67
CA SER A 101 2.81 -17.05 -8.71
C SER A 101 1.93 -16.17 -9.62
N THR A 102 0.96 -16.79 -10.31
CA THR A 102 0.04 -16.05 -11.20
C THR A 102 -0.75 -14.98 -10.45
N LEU A 103 -1.08 -15.24 -9.18
CA LEU A 103 -1.76 -14.28 -8.30
C LEU A 103 -0.91 -13.02 -8.06
N THR A 104 0.38 -13.20 -7.75
CA THR A 104 1.31 -12.07 -7.54
C THR A 104 1.50 -11.26 -8.82
N ARG A 105 1.63 -11.92 -9.98
CA ARG A 105 1.71 -11.25 -11.29
C ARG A 105 0.46 -10.41 -11.58
N LEU A 106 -0.71 -10.98 -11.32
CA LEU A 106 -1.98 -10.27 -11.49
C LEU A 106 -2.07 -9.06 -10.55
N GLY A 107 -1.64 -9.21 -9.29
CA GLY A 107 -1.61 -8.11 -8.31
C GLY A 107 -0.75 -6.94 -8.77
N PHE A 108 0.48 -7.19 -9.23
CA PHE A 108 1.34 -6.14 -9.79
C PHE A 108 0.76 -5.51 -11.06
N LEU A 109 0.11 -6.31 -11.92
CA LEU A 109 -0.52 -5.81 -13.14
C LEU A 109 -1.68 -4.87 -12.81
N LEU A 110 -2.58 -5.27 -11.89
CA LEU A 110 -3.69 -4.42 -11.43
C LEU A 110 -3.17 -3.12 -10.79
N PHE A 111 -2.14 -3.22 -9.95
CA PHE A 111 -1.50 -2.04 -9.37
C PHE A 111 -0.98 -1.08 -10.44
N TYR A 112 -0.23 -1.59 -11.43
CA TYR A 112 0.30 -0.77 -12.51
C TYR A 112 -0.82 -0.13 -13.37
N LEU A 113 -1.89 -0.88 -13.66
CA LEU A 113 -3.04 -0.35 -14.40
C LEU A 113 -3.77 0.77 -13.64
N THR A 114 -3.95 0.63 -12.33
CA THR A 114 -4.57 1.69 -11.51
C THR A 114 -3.70 2.94 -11.43
N LEU A 115 -2.39 2.79 -11.40
CA LEU A 115 -1.46 3.92 -11.43
C LEU A 115 -1.49 4.64 -12.79
N LEU A 116 -1.49 3.88 -13.89
CA LEU A 116 -1.62 4.41 -15.25
C LEU A 116 -2.95 5.15 -15.46
N SER A 117 -4.07 4.60 -14.99
CA SER A 117 -5.37 5.24 -15.15
C SER A 117 -5.40 6.60 -14.44
N HIS A 118 -4.82 6.69 -13.24
CA HIS A 118 -4.75 7.96 -12.51
C HIS A 118 -3.76 8.93 -13.13
N LEU A 119 -2.64 8.45 -13.69
CA LEU A 119 -1.70 9.31 -14.43
C LEU A 119 -2.34 9.95 -15.67
N ILE A 120 -3.36 9.32 -16.27
CA ILE A 120 -4.12 9.88 -17.40
C ILE A 120 -5.26 10.78 -16.92
N VAL A 121 -5.97 10.38 -15.85
CA VAL A 121 -7.10 11.15 -15.31
C VAL A 121 -6.64 12.45 -14.63
N PHE A 122 -5.48 12.46 -13.98
CA PHE A 122 -4.96 13.63 -13.28
C PHE A 122 -4.66 14.85 -14.18
N PRO A 123 -4.00 14.72 -15.34
CA PRO A 123 -3.81 15.83 -16.27
C PRO A 123 -5.13 16.25 -16.94
N LEU A 124 -6.05 15.32 -17.21
CA LEU A 124 -7.37 15.64 -17.78
C LEU A 124 -8.26 16.40 -16.76
N GLY A 125 -8.22 16.00 -15.49
CA GLY A 125 -8.89 16.69 -14.41
C GLY A 125 -8.25 18.05 -14.13
N GLY A 126 -6.91 18.14 -14.14
CA GLY A 126 -6.18 19.40 -13.92
C GLY A 126 -6.61 20.53 -14.85
N CYS A 127 -6.90 20.23 -16.12
CA CYS A 127 -7.47 21.21 -17.06
C CYS A 127 -8.87 21.71 -16.64
N ALA A 128 -9.71 20.85 -16.07
CA ALA A 128 -11.05 21.24 -15.60
C ALA A 128 -11.00 21.98 -14.24
N TRP A 129 -10.10 21.60 -13.34
CA TRP A 129 -9.99 22.20 -12.00
C TRP A 129 -9.30 23.57 -12.00
N VAL A 130 -8.29 23.77 -12.86
CA VAL A 130 -7.67 25.10 -13.06
C VAL A 130 -8.69 26.12 -13.56
N GLN A 131 -9.65 25.68 -14.37
CA GLN A 131 -10.73 26.54 -14.87
C GLN A 131 -11.71 26.92 -13.76
N ILE A 132 -12.01 26.00 -12.82
CA ILE A 132 -12.90 26.26 -11.69
C ILE A 132 -12.25 27.17 -10.64
N GLU A 133 -10.94 27.06 -10.41
CA GLU A 133 -10.21 27.95 -9.48
C GLU A 133 -10.05 29.38 -10.05
N SER A 134 -9.97 29.53 -11.38
CA SER A 134 -9.99 30.83 -12.07
C SER A 134 -11.36 31.53 -12.01
N GLU A 135 -12.44 30.80 -11.73
CA GLU A 135 -13.82 31.31 -11.70
C GLU A 135 -14.35 31.54 -10.27
N ARG A 136 -13.57 31.19 -9.23
CA ARG A 136 -13.90 31.57 -7.85
C ARG A 136 -13.36 32.97 -7.55
N PRO A 137 -14.20 33.92 -7.12
CA PRO A 137 -13.79 35.28 -6.79
C PRO A 137 -12.89 35.35 -5.55
#